data_AF-A0A3M1VB60-F1
#
_entry.id   AF-A0A3M1VB60-F1
#
_cell.length_a   1.000
_cell.length_b   1.000
_cell.length_c   1.000
_cell.angle_alpha   90.00
_cell.angle_beta   90.00
_cell.angle_gamma   90.00
#
_symmetry.space_group_name_H-M   'P 1'
#
loop_
_entity.id
_entity.type
_entity.pdbx_description
1 polymer ?
#
loop_
_entity_poly.entity_id
_entity_poly.type
_entity_poly.pdbx_seq_one_letter_code
_entity_poly.pdbx_strand_id
1 'polypeptide(L)'
;RLQGTAAASQVQRRVREQYGERDTVSRAARRVLRSFVDWEVLRGTSETGIYAAGLSRTSTQVELIAWLVEAFLHAHPNGSVALRTVLDSTSLFPFRLSPISPDHLVAASARLDVLRHSLDQDLIMLRTEGLPVAVRRR
;
A
#
# COMPACT_ATOMS: atom_id res chain seq x y z
N ARG A 1 -10.75 3.56 3.94
CA ARG A 1 -11.44 3.90 2.66
C ARG A 1 -12.29 5.15 2.88
N LEU A 2 -12.39 6.05 1.91
CA LEU A 2 -13.25 7.25 2.00
C LEU A 2 -14.73 6.85 1.92
N GLN A 3 -15.56 7.38 2.81
CA GLN A 3 -17.02 7.16 2.82
C GLN A 3 -17.72 8.19 1.91
N GLY A 4 -17.45 8.12 0.61
CA GLY A 4 -18.05 9.01 -0.40
C GLY A 4 -17.32 10.35 -0.55
N THR A 5 -17.34 11.19 0.49
CA THR A 5 -16.67 12.50 0.49
C THR A 5 -15.86 12.73 1.77
N ALA A 6 -14.91 13.66 1.72
CA ALA A 6 -14.17 14.13 2.88
C ALA A 6 -13.89 15.63 2.78
N ALA A 7 -14.14 16.34 3.88
CA ALA A 7 -13.77 17.75 3.97
C ALA A 7 -12.29 17.92 4.31
N ALA A 8 -11.63 18.90 3.69
CA ALA A 8 -10.24 19.25 3.96
C ALA A 8 -9.98 19.51 5.46
N SER A 9 -10.96 20.12 6.14
CA SER A 9 -10.92 20.41 7.58
C SER A 9 -10.92 19.12 8.41
N GLN A 10 -11.70 18.11 8.03
CA GLN A 10 -11.72 16.79 8.69
C GLN A 10 -10.38 16.08 8.52
N VAL A 11 -9.81 16.08 7.31
CA VAL A 11 -8.50 15.50 7.04
C VAL A 11 -7.42 16.21 7.85
N GLN A 12 -7.37 17.55 7.81
CA GLN A 12 -6.40 18.33 8.58
C GLN A 12 -6.51 18.07 10.08
N ARG A 13 -7.74 17.96 10.61
CA ARG A 13 -7.95 17.63 12.03
C ARG A 13 -7.36 16.26 12.37
N ARG A 14 -7.64 15.23 11.57
CA ARG A 14 -7.10 13.87 11.77
C ARG A 14 -5.58 13.81 11.68
N VAL A 15 -5.00 14.53 10.72
CA VAL A 15 -3.53 14.59 10.59
C VAL A 15 -2.91 15.29 11.81
N ARG A 16 -3.53 16.36 12.34
CA ARG A 16 -3.06 17.00 13.58
C ARG A 16 -3.21 16.12 14.81
N GLU A 17 -4.29 15.35 14.92
CA GLU A 17 -4.46 14.37 16.01
C GLU A 17 -3.31 13.34 16.02
N GLN A 18 -2.84 12.93 14.84
CA GLN A 18 -1.80 11.91 14.71
C GLN A 18 -0.36 12.47 14.82
N TYR A 19 -0.10 13.66 14.30
CA TYR A 19 1.26 14.23 14.19
C TYR A 19 1.49 15.47 15.07
N GLY A 20 0.48 15.89 15.83
CA GLY A 20 0.50 17.06 16.69
C GLY A 20 0.00 18.34 16.02
N GLU A 21 -0.37 19.32 16.85
CA GLU A 21 -0.94 20.59 16.42
C GLU A 21 0.15 21.61 16.06
N ARG A 22 0.82 21.39 14.92
CA ARG A 22 1.83 22.32 14.40
C ARG A 22 1.36 22.94 13.08
N ASP A 23 1.70 24.20 12.87
CA ASP A 23 1.44 24.90 11.60
C ASP A 23 2.03 24.18 10.38
N THR A 24 3.20 23.56 10.57
CA THR A 24 3.87 22.75 9.54
C THR A 24 3.02 21.55 9.12
N VAL A 25 2.37 20.87 10.05
CA VAL A 25 1.46 19.73 9.80
C VAL A 25 0.26 20.19 8.99
N SER A 26 -0.37 21.31 9.38
CA SER A 26 -1.52 21.86 8.65
C SER A 26 -1.16 22.25 7.21
N ARG A 27 0.02 22.87 7.00
CA ARG A 27 0.51 23.23 5.66
C ARG A 27 0.86 22.00 4.83
N ALA A 28 1.52 21.00 5.43
CA ALA A 28 1.86 19.75 4.76
C ALA A 28 0.60 19.01 4.30
N ALA A 29 -0.41 18.88 5.16
CA ALA A 29 -1.67 18.23 4.82
C ALA A 29 -2.37 18.89 3.62
N ARG A 30 -2.35 20.23 3.51
CA ARG A 30 -2.88 20.94 2.34
C ARG A 30 -2.14 20.61 1.05
N ARG A 31 -0.80 20.54 1.11
CA ARG A 31 0.02 20.18 -0.06
C ARG A 31 -0.24 18.75 -0.51
N VAL A 32 -0.34 17.80 0.43
CA VAL A 32 -0.67 16.40 0.13
C VAL A 32 -2.05 16.29 -0.53
N LEU A 33 -3.06 16.97 0.02
CA LEU A 33 -4.40 17.00 -0.60
C LEU A 33 -4.35 17.58 -2.02
N ARG A 34 -3.54 18.63 -2.25
CA ARG A 34 -3.38 19.20 -3.59
C ARG A 34 -2.72 18.19 -4.55
N SER A 35 -1.64 17.53 -4.14
CA SER A 35 -1.01 16.47 -4.95
C SER A 35 -1.98 15.34 -5.26
N PHE A 36 -2.85 14.97 -4.32
CA PHE A 36 -3.87 13.94 -4.57
C PHE A 36 -4.92 14.39 -5.60
N VAL A 37 -5.23 15.69 -5.65
CA VAL A 37 -6.08 16.24 -6.73
C VAL A 37 -5.33 16.27 -8.05
N ASP A 38 -4.06 16.68 -8.05
CA ASP A 38 -3.25 16.75 -9.27
C ASP A 38 -3.00 15.35 -9.87
N TRP A 39 -2.93 14.30 -9.04
CA TRP A 39 -2.90 12.89 -9.48
C TRP A 39 -4.27 12.30 -9.80
N GLU A 40 -5.33 13.10 -9.70
CA GLU A 40 -6.74 12.75 -9.94
C GLU A 40 -7.29 11.64 -9.03
N VAL A 41 -6.57 11.28 -7.96
CA VAL A 41 -6.98 10.27 -6.98
C VAL A 41 -7.97 10.84 -5.96
N LEU A 42 -8.03 12.16 -5.86
CA LEU A 42 -9.14 12.94 -5.30
C LEU A 42 -9.68 13.90 -6.35
N ARG A 43 -10.97 14.24 -6.24
CA ARG A 43 -11.60 15.25 -7.09
C ARG A 43 -12.33 16.26 -6.20
N GLY A 44 -12.26 17.54 -6.54
CA GLY A 44 -13.08 18.56 -5.90
C GLY A 44 -14.56 18.32 -6.22
N THR A 45 -15.45 18.64 -5.28
CA THR A 45 -16.90 18.68 -5.53
C THR A 45 -17.33 20.11 -5.88
N SER A 46 -18.63 20.34 -6.02
CA SER A 46 -19.22 21.68 -6.14
C SER A 46 -18.98 22.57 -4.92
N GLU A 47 -18.66 21.97 -3.77
CA GLU A 47 -18.40 22.68 -2.52
C GLU A 47 -16.88 22.82 -2.29
N THR A 48 -16.46 24.06 -2.04
CA THR A 48 -15.04 24.35 -1.83
C THR A 48 -14.54 23.65 -0.57
N GLY A 49 -13.43 22.93 -0.71
CA GLY A 49 -12.81 22.20 0.40
C GLY A 49 -13.46 20.86 0.71
N ILE A 50 -14.39 20.38 -0.12
CA ILE A 50 -14.91 19.02 -0.07
C ILE A 50 -14.35 18.22 -1.25
N TYR A 51 -13.82 17.04 -0.95
CA TYR A 51 -13.23 16.13 -1.93
C TYR A 51 -14.03 14.83 -2.00
N ALA A 52 -14.20 14.32 -3.21
CA ALA A 52 -14.70 12.98 -3.48
C ALA A 52 -13.55 12.06 -3.91
N ALA A 53 -13.79 10.75 -3.81
CA ALA A 53 -12.86 9.75 -4.35
C ALA A 53 -12.69 9.94 -5.86
N GLY A 54 -11.44 9.98 -6.31
CA GLY A 54 -11.07 10.04 -7.72
C GLY A 54 -10.69 8.68 -8.28
N LEU A 55 -9.68 8.65 -9.14
CA LEU A 55 -9.15 7.43 -9.72
C LEU A 55 -8.59 6.50 -8.64
N SER A 56 -8.95 5.23 -8.72
CA SER A 56 -8.25 4.15 -8.04
C SER A 56 -7.73 3.20 -9.11
N ARG A 57 -6.41 3.02 -9.18
CA ARG A 57 -5.79 2.21 -10.22
C ARG A 57 -5.70 0.78 -9.74
N THR A 58 -6.59 -0.07 -10.25
CA THR A 58 -6.45 -1.52 -10.07
C THR A 58 -5.27 -1.98 -10.92
N SER A 59 -4.22 -2.46 -10.27
CA SER A 59 -3.08 -3.08 -10.95
C SER A 59 -3.35 -4.57 -11.09
N THR A 60 -3.39 -5.04 -12.34
CA THR A 60 -3.47 -6.45 -12.71
C THR A 60 -2.13 -7.00 -13.22
N GLN A 61 -1.14 -6.14 -13.48
CA GLN A 61 0.18 -6.54 -13.96
C GLN A 61 0.97 -7.15 -12.82
N VAL A 62 1.34 -8.42 -12.99
CA VAL A 62 2.00 -9.22 -11.94
C VAL A 62 3.34 -8.62 -11.55
N GLU A 63 4.09 -8.11 -12.52
CA GLU A 63 5.42 -7.51 -12.34
C GLU A 63 5.33 -6.24 -11.48
N LEU A 64 4.34 -5.39 -11.74
CA LEU A 64 4.10 -4.19 -10.94
C LEU A 64 3.64 -4.55 -9.52
N ILE A 65 2.78 -5.56 -9.38
CA ILE A 65 2.35 -6.03 -8.06
C ILE A 65 3.55 -6.57 -7.28
N ALA A 66 4.40 -7.42 -7.89
CA ALA A 66 5.60 -7.96 -7.27
C ALA A 66 6.57 -6.85 -6.84
N TRP A 67 6.77 -5.84 -7.69
CA TRP A 67 7.61 -4.69 -7.36
C TRP A 67 7.08 -3.87 -6.18
N LEU A 68 5.76 -3.61 -6.13
CA LEU A 68 5.12 -2.92 -5.00
C LEU A 68 5.15 -3.74 -3.71
N VAL A 69 4.99 -5.07 -3.81
CA VAL A 69 5.12 -5.99 -2.68
C VAL A 69 6.56 -5.98 -2.14
N GLU A 70 7.56 -6.04 -3.02
CA GLU A 70 8.97 -5.95 -2.66
C GLU A 70 9.28 -4.62 -1.93
N ALA A 71 8.83 -3.49 -2.49
CA ALA A 71 8.99 -2.17 -1.87
C ALA A 71 8.30 -2.08 -0.50
N PHE A 72 7.11 -2.68 -0.38
CA PHE A 72 6.40 -2.76 0.90
C PHE A 72 7.22 -3.53 1.94
N LEU A 73 7.78 -4.67 1.57
CA LEU A 73 8.59 -5.51 2.47
C LEU A 73 9.88 -4.79 2.90
N HIS A 74 10.54 -4.06 2.00
CA HIS A 74 11.72 -3.24 2.34
C HIS A 74 11.41 -2.14 3.35
N ALA A 75 10.19 -1.60 3.34
CA ALA A 75 9.75 -0.61 4.32
C ALA A 75 9.38 -1.22 5.68
N HIS A 76 9.30 -2.55 5.78
CA HIS A 76 8.95 -3.25 7.01
C HIS A 76 10.19 -3.88 7.67
N PRO A 77 10.36 -3.72 9.00
CA PRO A 77 11.58 -4.15 9.68
C PRO A 77 11.87 -5.65 9.60
N ASN A 78 10.83 -6.48 9.43
CA ASN A 78 10.97 -7.94 9.42
C ASN A 78 11.18 -8.53 8.02
N GLY A 79 11.04 -7.73 6.95
CA GLY A 79 11.13 -8.22 5.56
C GLY A 79 10.19 -9.37 5.19
N SER A 80 9.18 -9.64 6.02
CA SER A 80 8.22 -10.75 5.91
C SER A 80 6.88 -10.35 6.52
N VAL A 81 5.78 -10.69 5.84
CA VAL A 81 4.41 -10.38 6.28
C VAL A 81 3.40 -11.29 5.56
N ALA A 82 2.19 -11.43 6.10
CA ALA A 82 1.11 -12.12 5.39
C ALA A 82 0.75 -11.38 4.10
N LEU A 83 0.60 -12.12 2.98
CA LEU A 83 0.34 -11.50 1.67
C LEU A 83 -0.91 -10.61 1.70
N ARG A 84 -1.98 -11.05 2.40
CA ARG A 84 -3.21 -10.28 2.57
C ARG A 84 -2.95 -8.90 3.20
N THR A 85 -2.05 -8.81 4.18
CA THR A 85 -1.69 -7.54 4.82
C THR A 85 -1.11 -6.54 3.81
N VAL A 86 -0.31 -7.00 2.85
CA VAL A 86 0.23 -6.15 1.78
C VAL A 86 -0.88 -5.70 0.84
N LEU A 87 -1.70 -6.65 0.36
CA LEU A 87 -2.76 -6.39 -0.62
C LEU A 87 -3.83 -5.42 -0.08
N ASP A 88 -4.10 -5.46 1.22
CA ASP A 88 -5.08 -4.58 1.89
C ASP A 88 -4.48 -3.29 2.45
N SER A 89 -3.16 -3.07 2.33
CA SER A 89 -2.50 -1.92 2.94
C SER A 89 -2.90 -0.59 2.29
N THR A 90 -3.16 0.41 3.12
CA THR A 90 -3.40 1.79 2.69
C THR A 90 -2.13 2.52 2.25
N SER A 91 -0.94 2.02 2.62
CA SER A 91 0.34 2.63 2.22
C SER A 91 0.62 2.53 0.72
N LEU A 92 -0.05 1.60 0.03
CA LEU A 92 0.05 1.42 -1.42
C LEU A 92 -0.95 2.27 -2.21
N PHE A 93 -1.75 3.10 -1.54
CA PHE A 93 -2.61 4.07 -2.22
C PHE A 93 -1.76 4.92 -3.18
N PRO A 94 -2.19 5.12 -4.43
CA PRO A 94 -3.55 4.92 -4.95
C PRO A 94 -3.82 3.58 -5.64
N PHE A 95 -2.88 2.63 -5.55
CA PHE A 95 -2.99 1.33 -6.20
C PHE A 95 -3.90 0.39 -5.42
N ARG A 96 -4.73 -0.35 -6.16
CA ARG A 96 -5.48 -1.51 -5.68
C ARG A 96 -4.83 -2.72 -6.32
N LEU A 97 -4.19 -3.56 -5.52
CA LEU A 97 -3.58 -4.77 -6.03
C LEU A 97 -4.68 -5.82 -6.23
N SER A 98 -4.77 -6.40 -7.43
CA SER A 98 -5.65 -7.54 -7.65
C SER A 98 -5.22 -8.72 -6.79
N PRO A 99 -6.17 -9.57 -6.32
CA PRO A 99 -5.82 -10.82 -5.68
C PRO A 99 -4.88 -11.63 -6.57
N ILE A 100 -3.76 -12.07 -6.01
CA ILE A 100 -2.74 -12.82 -6.73
C ILE A 100 -2.18 -13.91 -5.83
N SER A 101 -1.85 -15.06 -6.42
CA SER A 101 -1.19 -16.14 -5.68
C SER A 101 0.25 -15.76 -5.38
N PRO A 102 0.81 -16.19 -4.23
CA PRO A 102 2.22 -15.98 -3.95
C PRO A 102 3.15 -16.63 -4.97
N ASP A 103 2.75 -17.77 -5.53
CA ASP A 103 3.53 -18.48 -6.56
C ASP A 103 3.76 -17.62 -7.81
N HIS A 104 2.75 -16.83 -8.23
CA HIS A 104 2.92 -15.89 -9.34
C HIS A 104 3.86 -14.73 -8.99
N LEU A 105 3.87 -14.26 -7.74
CA LEU A 105 4.77 -13.19 -7.29
C LEU A 105 6.22 -13.66 -7.27
N VAL A 106 6.48 -14.88 -6.76
CA VAL A 106 7.82 -15.47 -6.73
C VAL A 106 8.31 -15.82 -8.15
N ALA A 107 7.40 -16.19 -9.06
CA ALA A 107 7.73 -16.38 -10.47
C ALA A 107 8.12 -15.06 -11.17
N ALA A 108 7.48 -13.95 -10.79
CA ALA A 108 7.74 -12.64 -11.40
C ALA A 108 8.90 -11.85 -10.78
N SER A 109 9.24 -12.11 -9.51
CA SER A 109 10.40 -11.50 -8.85
C SER A 109 11.29 -12.54 -8.17
N ALA A 110 12.53 -12.63 -8.63
CA ALA A 110 13.57 -13.44 -8.02
C ALA A 110 13.99 -12.97 -6.62
N ARG A 111 13.52 -11.81 -6.17
CA ARG A 111 13.82 -11.23 -4.84
C ARG A 111 12.75 -11.53 -3.81
N LEU A 112 11.66 -12.18 -4.22
CA LEU A 112 10.60 -12.62 -3.33
C LEU A 112 10.74 -14.12 -3.04
N ASP A 113 10.26 -14.51 -1.87
CA ASP A 113 10.02 -15.89 -1.49
C ASP A 113 8.72 -16.01 -0.69
N VAL A 114 8.18 -17.23 -0.61
CA VAL A 114 6.97 -17.53 0.16
C VAL A 114 7.21 -18.62 1.19
N LEU A 115 6.68 -18.42 2.40
CA LEU A 115 6.60 -19.42 3.45
C LEU A 115 5.13 -19.75 3.70
N ARG A 116 4.76 -21.02 3.51
CA ARG A 116 3.40 -21.51 3.73
C ARG A 116 3.24 -21.92 5.19
N HIS A 117 2.56 -21.09 5.99
CA HIS A 117 2.28 -21.37 7.38
C HIS A 117 0.82 -21.81 7.50
N SER A 118 0.53 -23.10 7.35
CA SER A 118 -0.84 -23.68 7.33
C SER A 118 -1.71 -23.31 6.12
N LEU A 119 -2.94 -23.83 6.07
CA LEU A 119 -3.83 -23.81 4.90
C LEU A 119 -4.23 -22.41 4.39
N ASP A 120 -4.06 -21.34 5.17
CA ASP A 120 -4.60 -20.01 4.84
C ASP A 120 -3.65 -18.82 5.11
N GLN A 121 -2.41 -19.07 5.55
CA GLN A 121 -1.46 -18.00 5.86
C GLN A 121 -0.16 -18.15 5.06
N ASP A 122 -0.20 -17.65 3.84
CA ASP A 122 1.00 -17.45 3.03
C ASP A 122 1.72 -16.18 3.46
N LEU A 123 2.93 -16.35 3.99
CA LEU A 123 3.86 -15.27 4.31
C LEU A 123 4.72 -14.98 3.08
N ILE A 124 4.67 -13.76 2.57
CA ILE A 124 5.57 -13.27 1.54
C ILE A 124 6.76 -12.59 2.21
N MET A 125 7.97 -12.86 1.73
CA MET A 125 9.20 -12.35 2.32
C MET A 125 10.24 -11.98 1.26
N LEU A 126 11.16 -11.10 1.64
CA LEU A 126 12.36 -10.84 0.85
C LEU A 126 13.25 -12.07 0.87
N ARG A 127 13.78 -12.43 -0.29
CA ARG A 127 14.79 -13.46 -0.42
C ARG A 127 16.10 -12.91 0.13
N THR A 128 16.52 -13.40 1.29
CA THR A 128 17.88 -13.16 1.79
C THR A 128 18.86 -13.97 0.93
N GLU A 129 19.85 -13.32 0.34
CA GLU A 129 20.95 -14.03 -0.33
C GLU A 129 21.71 -14.86 0.72
N GLY A 130 21.43 -16.16 0.79
CA GLY A 130 22.10 -17.05 1.75
C GLY A 130 21.39 -18.38 2.09
N LEU A 131 20.12 -18.58 1.75
CA LEU A 131 19.44 -19.85 2.01
C LEU A 131 19.38 -20.72 0.74
N PRO A 132 20.10 -21.86 0.68
CA PRO A 132 20.02 -22.75 -0.46
C PRO A 132 18.63 -23.39 -0.58
N VAL A 133 18.18 -23.56 -1.82
CA VAL A 133 16.91 -24.19 -2.26
C VAL A 133 16.67 -25.60 -1.67
N ALA A 134 17.68 -26.20 -1.04
CA ALA A 134 17.69 -27.58 -0.55
C ALA A 134 16.86 -27.84 0.72
N VAL A 135 16.46 -26.82 1.49
CA VAL A 135 15.59 -27.02 2.67
C VAL A 135 14.12 -26.87 2.26
N ARG A 136 13.68 -27.62 1.23
CA ARG A 136 12.29 -27.60 0.74
C ARG A 136 11.61 -28.97 0.70
N ARG A 137 12.23 -30.02 1.24
CA ARG A 137 11.59 -31.33 1.41
C ARG A 137 12.03 -31.99 2.70
N ARG A 138 11.25 -31.83 3.76
CA ARG A 138 10.87 -32.90 4.69
C ARG A 138 9.50 -32.59 5.25
#